data_AF-A0A1N7QYJ0-F1
#
_entry.id   AF-A0A1N7QYJ0-F1
#
_cell.length_a   1.000
_cell.length_b   1.000
_cell.length_c   1.000
_cell.angle_alpha   90.00
_cell.angle_beta   90.00
_cell.angle_gamma   90.00
#
_symmetry.space_group_name_H-M   'P 1'
#
loop_
_entity.id
_entity.type
_entity.pdbx_description
1 polymer ?
#
loop_
_entity_poly.entity_id
_entity_poly.type
_entity_poly.pdbx_seq_one_letter_code
_entity_poly.pdbx_strand_id
1 'polypeptide(L)'
;MDIKTLEALGVSIEDLADRIVDQAVDTLLSSTGFNPDTEEETRYASRFKREIEARVQKAVDEKIAALAAVHIVPRVGEMIEQANMRKTNGYGEPKGPSLTFKEYIAHRAEVYMTEEVDYHGNSKADLEAKSESTYNWRNCGPRLTVLMRNYIADSLKKHAEAAVNDVNKVIAKNIENAAKDAITAAANSIKVNISA
;
A
#
# COMPACT_ATOMS: atom_id res chain seq x y z
N MET A 1 42.24 -13.43 -44.46
CA MET A 1 43.45 -13.98 -43.80
C MET A 1 43.32 -15.49 -43.83
N ASP A 2 44.35 -16.21 -44.21
CA ASP A 2 44.31 -17.67 -44.38
C ASP A 2 44.46 -18.39 -43.03
N ILE A 3 43.82 -19.54 -42.83
CA ILE A 3 43.78 -20.27 -41.54
C ILE A 3 45.20 -20.66 -41.09
N LYS A 4 46.07 -20.97 -42.05
CA LYS A 4 47.47 -21.34 -41.82
C LYS A 4 48.33 -20.19 -41.28
N THR A 5 47.94 -18.94 -41.54
CA THR A 5 48.63 -17.76 -40.98
C THR A 5 48.23 -17.47 -39.53
N LEU A 6 47.09 -17.98 -39.06
CA LEU A 6 46.59 -17.79 -37.70
C LEU A 6 47.21 -18.80 -36.72
N GLU A 7 47.38 -20.05 -37.14
CA GLU A 7 48.12 -21.07 -36.36
C GLU A 7 49.60 -20.68 -36.17
N ALA A 8 50.22 -20.04 -37.17
CA ALA A 8 51.59 -19.53 -37.10
C ALA A 8 51.78 -18.38 -36.10
N LEU A 9 50.71 -17.71 -35.70
CA LEU A 9 50.69 -16.66 -34.68
C LEU A 9 50.38 -17.21 -33.28
N GLY A 10 50.28 -18.53 -33.12
CA GLY A 10 50.06 -19.19 -31.83
C GLY A 10 48.62 -19.14 -31.33
N VAL A 11 47.65 -18.91 -32.22
CA VAL A 11 46.22 -18.91 -31.89
C VAL A 11 45.59 -20.17 -32.50
N SER A 12 45.05 -21.05 -31.64
CA SER A 12 44.33 -22.24 -32.10
C SER A 12 42.97 -21.87 -32.72
N ILE A 13 42.38 -22.77 -33.48
CA ILE A 13 41.05 -22.57 -34.08
C ILE A 13 39.99 -22.48 -32.97
N GLU A 14 40.16 -23.25 -31.89
CA GLU A 14 39.32 -23.21 -30.70
C GLU A 14 39.41 -21.85 -29.99
N ASP A 15 40.62 -21.31 -29.79
CA ASP A 15 40.80 -19.99 -29.17
C ASP A 15 40.17 -18.86 -30.03
N LEU A 16 40.24 -19.00 -31.35
CA LEU A 16 39.62 -18.05 -32.26
C LEU A 16 38.09 -18.13 -32.19
N ALA A 17 37.54 -19.34 -32.11
CA ALA A 17 36.10 -19.56 -31.98
C ALA A 17 35.57 -18.95 -30.68
N ASP A 18 36.23 -19.21 -29.55
CA ASP A 18 35.85 -18.66 -28.25
C ASP A 18 35.90 -17.13 -28.25
N ARG A 19 36.96 -16.53 -28.82
CA ARG A 19 37.07 -15.07 -28.93
C ARG A 19 36.02 -14.44 -29.84
N ILE A 20 35.60 -15.14 -30.89
CA ILE A 20 34.49 -14.67 -31.75
C ILE A 20 33.17 -14.72 -30.99
N VAL A 21 32.92 -15.78 -30.24
CA VAL A 21 31.72 -15.93 -29.41
C VAL A 21 31.69 -14.84 -28.33
N ASP A 22 32.80 -14.63 -27.62
CA ASP A 22 32.92 -13.60 -26.59
C ASP A 22 32.67 -12.20 -27.15
N GLN A 23 33.26 -11.87 -28.31
CA GLN A 23 33.04 -10.58 -28.96
C GLN A 23 31.59 -10.40 -29.42
N ALA A 24 30.96 -11.45 -29.93
CA ALA A 24 29.55 -11.41 -30.34
C ALA A 24 28.62 -11.22 -29.12
N VAL A 25 28.89 -11.92 -28.03
CA VAL A 25 28.16 -11.80 -26.76
C VAL A 25 28.34 -10.39 -26.19
N ASP A 26 29.56 -9.88 -26.17
CA ASP A 26 29.88 -8.56 -25.62
C ASP A 26 29.26 -7.43 -26.45
N THR A 27 29.19 -7.59 -27.78
CA THR A 27 28.47 -6.65 -28.67
C THR A 27 26.96 -6.65 -28.41
N LEU A 28 26.39 -7.79 -28.03
CA LEU A 28 24.96 -7.94 -27.75
C LEU A 28 24.58 -7.47 -26.33
N LEU A 29 25.48 -7.66 -25.37
CA LEU A 29 25.29 -7.32 -23.96
C LEU A 29 25.72 -5.90 -23.59
N SER A 30 26.45 -5.21 -24.46
CA SER A 30 26.98 -3.86 -24.22
C SER A 30 26.48 -2.88 -25.28
N SER A 31 26.05 -1.69 -24.87
CA SER A 31 25.72 -0.56 -25.74
C SER A 31 26.71 0.57 -25.47
N THR A 32 27.21 1.22 -26.52
CA THR A 32 28.00 2.45 -26.36
C THR A 32 27.05 3.65 -26.24
N GLY A 33 27.43 4.62 -25.42
CA GLY A 33 26.72 5.88 -25.24
C GLY A 33 27.66 6.98 -24.77
N PHE A 34 27.21 8.22 -24.82
CA PHE A 34 28.02 9.37 -24.38
C PHE A 34 27.64 9.74 -22.94
N ASN A 35 28.63 9.84 -22.04
CA ASN A 35 28.38 10.33 -20.67
C ASN A 35 28.50 11.86 -20.65
N PRO A 36 27.41 12.61 -20.41
CA PRO A 36 27.44 14.07 -20.40
C PRO A 36 28.26 14.68 -19.25
N ASP A 37 28.55 13.92 -18.18
CA ASP A 37 29.29 14.43 -17.02
C ASP A 37 30.82 14.28 -17.15
N THR A 38 31.29 13.34 -17.98
CA THR A 38 32.72 13.06 -18.17
C THR A 38 33.20 13.30 -19.59
N GLU A 39 32.30 13.68 -20.51
CA GLU A 39 32.56 13.90 -21.94
C GLU A 39 33.23 12.70 -22.67
N GLU A 40 33.09 11.50 -22.12
CA GLU A 40 33.72 10.28 -22.63
C GLU A 40 32.69 9.27 -23.15
N GLU A 41 33.06 8.56 -24.21
CA GLU A 41 32.33 7.37 -24.65
C GLU A 41 32.38 6.32 -23.54
N THR A 42 31.21 5.97 -23.03
CA THR A 42 31.03 5.05 -21.93
C THR A 42 30.21 3.86 -22.39
N ARG A 43 30.58 2.70 -21.85
CA ARG A 43 29.94 1.43 -22.18
C ARG A 43 28.86 1.14 -21.15
N TYR A 44 27.61 1.02 -21.61
CA TYR A 44 26.45 0.73 -20.78
C TYR A 44 26.00 -0.72 -21.00
N ALA A 45 25.46 -1.35 -19.96
CA ALA A 45 24.77 -2.63 -20.11
C ALA A 45 23.58 -2.46 -21.07
N SER A 46 23.47 -3.35 -22.05
CA SER A 46 22.37 -3.31 -23.01
C SER A 46 21.02 -3.53 -22.31
N ARG A 47 19.94 -3.04 -22.92
CA ARG A 47 18.57 -3.30 -22.42
C ARG A 47 18.30 -4.80 -22.27
N PHE A 48 18.86 -5.61 -23.16
CA PHE A 48 18.76 -7.06 -23.13
C PHE A 48 19.43 -7.67 -21.91
N LYS A 49 20.66 -7.23 -21.57
CA LYS A 49 21.37 -7.67 -20.35
C LYS A 49 20.57 -7.32 -19.09
N ARG A 50 20.10 -6.07 -18.98
CA ARG A 50 19.30 -5.61 -17.84
C ARG A 50 17.99 -6.38 -17.69
N GLU A 51 17.33 -6.71 -18.79
CA GLU A 51 16.07 -7.47 -18.76
C GLU A 51 16.30 -8.93 -18.36
N ILE A 52 17.38 -9.56 -18.83
CA ILE A 52 17.78 -10.91 -18.40
C ILE A 52 18.11 -10.92 -16.91
N GLU A 53 18.95 -10.00 -16.44
CA GLU A 53 19.31 -9.90 -15.02
C GLU A 53 18.08 -9.69 -14.14
N ALA A 54 17.16 -8.80 -14.55
CA ALA A 54 15.91 -8.60 -13.84
C ALA A 54 15.02 -9.85 -13.80
N ARG A 55 14.93 -10.61 -14.90
CA ARG A 55 14.17 -11.87 -14.96
C ARG A 55 14.81 -12.96 -14.09
N VAL A 56 16.14 -13.05 -14.10
CA VAL A 56 16.89 -13.99 -13.26
C VAL A 56 16.71 -13.64 -11.80
N GLN A 57 16.86 -12.36 -11.44
CA GLN A 57 16.64 -11.88 -10.08
C GLN A 57 15.23 -12.19 -9.61
N LYS A 58 14.21 -11.89 -10.42
CA LYS A 58 12.81 -12.20 -10.10
C LYS A 58 12.60 -13.70 -9.89
N ALA A 59 13.16 -14.56 -10.75
CA ALA A 59 13.03 -16.01 -10.60
C ALA A 59 13.73 -16.52 -9.33
N VAL A 60 14.88 -15.96 -8.97
CA VAL A 60 15.59 -16.28 -7.72
C VAL A 60 14.76 -15.83 -6.51
N ASP A 61 14.25 -14.61 -6.52
CA ASP A 61 13.43 -14.05 -5.45
C ASP A 61 12.16 -14.88 -5.23
N GLU A 62 11.48 -15.29 -6.31
CA GLU A 62 10.31 -16.16 -6.24
C GLU A 62 10.64 -17.52 -5.63
N LYS A 63 11.79 -18.11 -5.96
CA LYS A 63 12.23 -19.39 -5.38
C LYS A 63 12.60 -19.25 -3.91
N ILE A 64 13.29 -18.18 -3.53
CA ILE A 64 13.61 -17.88 -2.13
C ILE A 64 12.33 -17.67 -1.33
N ALA A 65 11.38 -16.89 -1.85
CA ALA A 65 10.10 -16.64 -1.20
C ALA A 65 9.29 -17.94 -1.03
N ALA A 66 9.26 -18.80 -2.05
CA ALA A 66 8.61 -20.11 -1.94
C ALA A 66 9.26 -21.00 -0.87
N LEU A 67 10.59 -21.03 -0.81
CA LEU A 67 11.32 -21.81 0.18
C LEU A 67 11.10 -21.27 1.61
N ALA A 68 11.08 -19.94 1.76
CA ALA A 68 10.76 -19.27 3.01
C ALA A 68 9.32 -19.58 3.47
N ALA A 69 8.35 -19.57 2.57
CA ALA A 69 6.95 -19.88 2.88
C ALA A 69 6.76 -21.32 3.38
N VAL A 70 7.53 -22.28 2.85
CA VAL A 70 7.43 -23.70 3.23
C VAL A 70 8.16 -24.01 4.54
N HIS A 71 9.34 -23.40 4.77
CA HIS A 71 10.20 -23.81 5.89
C HIS A 71 10.39 -22.76 6.97
N ILE A 72 10.47 -21.48 6.60
CA ILE A 72 10.80 -20.40 7.55
C ILE A 72 9.52 -19.90 8.23
N VAL A 73 8.48 -19.59 7.45
CA VAL A 73 7.22 -19.06 7.98
C VAL A 73 6.57 -20.01 9.00
N PRO A 74 6.48 -21.33 8.77
CA PRO A 74 5.89 -22.24 9.74
C PRO A 74 6.72 -22.34 11.02
N ARG A 75 8.05 -22.41 10.90
CA ARG A 75 8.96 -22.46 12.06
C ARG A 75 8.87 -21.19 12.91
N VAL A 76 8.80 -20.02 12.28
CA VAL A 76 8.62 -18.75 12.99
C VAL A 76 7.26 -18.76 13.71
N GLY A 77 6.21 -19.27 13.06
CA GLY A 77 4.90 -19.45 13.70
C GLY A 77 4.97 -20.36 14.93
N GLU A 78 5.62 -21.53 14.81
CA GLU A 78 5.83 -22.46 15.93
C GLU A 78 6.62 -21.83 17.08
N MET A 79 7.71 -21.12 16.76
CA MET A 79 8.53 -20.43 17.77
C MET A 79 7.76 -19.33 18.50
N ILE A 80 6.90 -18.58 17.78
CA ILE A 80 6.06 -17.54 18.36
C ILE A 80 5.00 -18.16 19.29
N GLU A 81 4.36 -19.26 18.89
CA GLU A 81 3.35 -19.92 19.72
C GLU A 81 3.94 -20.63 20.93
N GLN A 82 5.18 -21.13 20.83
CA GLN A 82 5.93 -21.71 21.95
C GLN A 82 6.48 -20.65 22.91
N ALA A 83 6.47 -19.37 22.53
CA ALA A 83 6.90 -18.31 23.41
C ALA A 83 5.94 -18.20 24.60
N ASN A 84 6.49 -18.24 25.81
CA ASN A 84 5.71 -18.13 27.03
C ASN A 84 5.29 -16.67 27.25
N MET A 85 4.07 -16.32 26.85
CA MET A 85 3.52 -14.98 26.98
C MET A 85 2.93 -14.78 28.37
N ARG A 86 3.80 -14.77 29.38
CA ARG A 86 3.40 -14.55 30.79
C ARG A 86 3.68 -13.12 31.20
N LYS A 87 2.68 -12.48 31.82
CA LYS A 87 2.85 -11.15 32.40
C LYS A 87 3.90 -11.22 33.50
N THR A 88 4.99 -10.48 33.40
CA THR A 88 5.96 -10.35 34.48
C THR A 88 5.66 -9.12 35.32
N ASN A 89 6.19 -9.07 36.55
CA ASN A 89 6.29 -7.81 37.28
C ASN A 89 7.44 -6.96 36.73
N GLY A 90 7.61 -5.73 37.24
CA GLY A 90 8.72 -4.84 36.84
C GLY A 90 10.12 -5.37 37.17
N TYR A 91 10.21 -6.51 37.88
CA TYR A 91 11.45 -7.21 38.23
C TYR A 91 11.61 -8.55 37.49
N GLY A 92 10.72 -8.88 36.55
CA GLY A 92 10.80 -10.10 35.74
C GLY A 92 10.15 -11.34 36.35
N GLU A 93 9.57 -11.27 37.55
CA GLU A 93 8.91 -12.43 38.15
C GLU A 93 7.54 -12.68 37.51
N PRO A 94 7.19 -13.94 37.25
CA PRO A 94 6.05 -14.23 36.42
C PRO A 94 4.73 -14.20 37.23
N LYS A 95 3.79 -13.36 36.79
CA LYS A 95 2.43 -13.18 37.34
C LYS A 95 1.38 -13.81 36.41
N GLY A 96 0.48 -14.62 36.98
CA GLY A 96 -0.65 -15.23 36.26
C GLY A 96 -0.29 -16.51 35.50
N PRO A 97 -1.22 -17.06 34.69
CA PRO A 97 -0.99 -18.26 33.89
C PRO A 97 -0.08 -17.99 32.67
N SER A 98 0.55 -19.05 32.15
CA SER A 98 1.27 -19.03 30.88
C SER A 98 0.25 -18.98 29.74
N LEU A 99 0.37 -18.02 28.83
CA LEU A 99 -0.48 -17.91 27.64
C LEU A 99 0.33 -18.20 26.38
N THR A 100 -0.30 -18.79 25.38
CA THR A 100 0.21 -18.83 24.01
C THR A 100 0.10 -17.45 23.37
N PHE A 101 0.76 -17.24 22.22
CA PHE A 101 0.69 -15.96 21.51
C PHE A 101 -0.75 -15.61 21.09
N LYS A 102 -1.49 -16.58 20.53
CA LYS A 102 -2.90 -16.39 20.17
C LYS A 102 -3.77 -15.96 21.35
N GLU A 103 -3.66 -16.67 22.47
CA GLU A 103 -4.43 -16.36 23.67
C GLU A 103 -4.06 -14.99 24.24
N TYR A 104 -2.77 -14.65 24.21
CA TYR A 104 -2.31 -13.33 24.63
C TYR A 104 -2.90 -12.21 23.75
N ILE A 105 -2.89 -12.36 22.43
CA ILE A 105 -3.47 -11.37 21.52
C ILE A 105 -4.99 -11.26 21.70
N ALA A 106 -5.70 -12.39 21.83
CA ALA A 106 -7.13 -12.39 22.10
C ALA A 106 -7.46 -11.69 23.42
N HIS A 107 -6.74 -12.01 24.49
CA HIS A 107 -6.89 -11.36 25.79
C HIS A 107 -6.57 -9.85 25.71
N ARG A 108 -5.52 -9.46 24.99
CA ARG A 108 -5.19 -8.03 24.79
C ARG A 108 -6.29 -7.29 24.03
N ALA A 109 -6.88 -7.92 23.01
CA ALA A 109 -7.99 -7.35 22.26
C ALA A 109 -9.24 -7.19 23.15
N GLU A 110 -9.57 -8.21 23.93
CA GLU A 110 -10.69 -8.18 24.89
C GLU A 110 -10.51 -7.06 25.92
N VAL A 111 -9.34 -6.97 26.55
CA VAL A 111 -9.02 -5.89 27.51
C VAL A 111 -9.14 -4.52 26.86
N TYR A 112 -8.61 -4.34 25.64
CA TYR A 112 -8.71 -3.07 24.93
C TYR A 112 -10.15 -2.69 24.57
N MET A 113 -10.96 -3.66 24.14
CA MET A 113 -12.36 -3.43 23.75
C MET A 113 -13.29 -3.17 24.94
N THR A 114 -12.99 -3.77 26.10
CA THR A 114 -13.76 -3.63 27.34
C THR A 114 -13.28 -2.48 28.23
N GLU A 115 -12.13 -1.89 27.93
CA GLU A 115 -11.61 -0.72 28.64
C GLU A 115 -12.63 0.42 28.63
N GLU A 116 -12.85 1.02 29.80
CA GLU A 116 -13.71 2.18 29.96
C GLU A 116 -13.05 3.42 29.34
N VAL A 117 -13.79 4.12 28.49
CA VAL A 117 -13.27 5.26 27.73
C VAL A 117 -14.19 6.48 27.80
N ASP A 118 -13.68 7.63 27.39
CA ASP A 118 -14.48 8.84 27.21
C ASP A 118 -15.33 8.80 25.93
N TYR A 119 -16.08 9.88 25.69
CA TYR A 119 -16.93 10.03 24.49
C TYR A 119 -16.14 9.91 23.18
N HIS A 120 -14.85 10.25 23.19
CA HIS A 120 -13.96 10.18 22.04
C HIS A 120 -13.31 8.81 21.86
N GLY A 121 -13.53 7.88 22.78
CA GLY A 121 -12.94 6.54 22.73
C GLY A 121 -11.54 6.46 23.35
N ASN A 122 -11.12 7.47 24.12
CA ASN A 122 -9.83 7.50 24.80
C ASN A 122 -9.98 7.07 26.26
N SER A 123 -9.09 6.19 26.72
CA SER A 123 -8.92 5.96 28.15
C SER A 123 -8.06 7.06 28.78
N LYS A 124 -7.99 7.10 30.11
CA LYS A 124 -7.09 8.05 30.80
C LYS A 124 -5.62 7.83 30.41
N ALA A 125 -5.21 6.58 30.27
CA ALA A 125 -3.87 6.23 29.85
C ALA A 125 -3.58 6.73 28.42
N ASP A 126 -4.57 6.66 27.52
CA ASP A 126 -4.43 7.20 26.17
C ASP A 126 -4.21 8.72 26.18
N LEU A 127 -4.96 9.45 27.01
CA LEU A 127 -4.81 10.90 27.16
C LEU A 127 -3.47 11.28 27.78
N GLU A 128 -3.05 10.57 28.83
CA GLU A 128 -1.74 10.77 29.47
C GLU A 128 -0.59 10.52 28.49
N ALA A 129 -0.67 9.47 27.68
CA ALA A 129 0.33 9.17 26.65
C ALA A 129 0.40 10.27 25.57
N LYS A 130 -0.73 10.93 25.29
CA LYS A 130 -0.81 12.08 24.37
C LYS A 130 -0.46 13.42 25.03
N SER A 131 -0.09 13.43 26.32
CA SER A 131 0.09 14.66 27.10
C SER A 131 -1.15 15.56 27.14
N GLU A 132 -2.34 14.96 27.07
CA GLU A 132 -3.64 15.62 27.13
C GLU A 132 -4.20 15.59 28.57
N SER A 133 -5.04 16.57 28.89
CA SER A 133 -5.61 16.69 30.24
C SER A 133 -6.68 15.63 30.50
N THR A 134 -6.51 14.85 31.57
CA THR A 134 -7.51 13.90 32.06
C THR A 134 -8.57 14.54 32.97
N TYR A 135 -8.48 15.85 33.25
CA TYR A 135 -9.36 16.54 34.19
C TYR A 135 -10.86 16.45 33.80
N ASN A 136 -11.15 16.57 32.50
CA ASN A 136 -12.51 16.50 31.97
C ASN A 136 -12.90 15.07 31.52
N TRP A 137 -12.05 14.08 31.74
CA TRP A 137 -12.34 12.71 31.34
C TRP A 137 -13.55 12.18 32.12
N ARG A 138 -14.53 11.63 31.40
CA ARG A 138 -15.73 11.02 31.97
C ARG A 138 -15.96 9.68 31.32
N ASN A 139 -16.26 8.69 32.14
CA ASN A 139 -16.59 7.37 31.64
C ASN A 139 -17.88 7.41 30.80
N CYS A 140 -17.79 6.95 29.55
CA CYS A 140 -18.90 6.82 28.60
C CYS A 140 -19.23 5.35 28.27
N GLY A 141 -18.57 4.39 28.91
CA GLY A 141 -18.74 2.95 28.76
C GLY A 141 -17.55 2.26 28.09
N PRO A 142 -17.71 0.96 27.78
CA PRO A 142 -16.68 0.16 27.11
C PRO A 142 -16.31 0.72 25.73
N ARG A 143 -15.02 0.67 25.40
CA ARG A 143 -14.45 1.19 24.15
C ARG A 143 -15.20 0.73 22.91
N LEU A 144 -15.51 -0.57 22.82
CA LEU A 144 -16.23 -1.12 21.68
C LEU A 144 -17.59 -0.44 21.50
N THR A 145 -18.37 -0.30 22.56
CA THR A 145 -19.71 0.31 22.51
C THR A 145 -19.64 1.78 22.12
N VAL A 146 -18.71 2.53 22.69
CA VAL A 146 -18.55 3.96 22.38
C VAL A 146 -18.14 4.16 20.92
N LEU A 147 -17.13 3.43 20.44
CA LEU A 147 -16.65 3.56 19.07
C LEU A 147 -17.72 3.12 18.06
N MET A 148 -18.47 2.04 18.35
CA MET A 148 -19.59 1.63 17.50
C MET A 148 -20.67 2.70 17.44
N ARG A 149 -21.04 3.31 18.57
CA ARG A 149 -22.02 4.39 18.59
C ARG A 149 -21.56 5.58 17.75
N ASN A 150 -20.31 5.99 17.91
CA ASN A 150 -19.73 7.10 17.15
C ASN A 150 -19.71 6.79 15.65
N TYR A 151 -19.28 5.59 15.26
CA TYR A 151 -19.28 5.14 13.88
C TYR A 151 -20.68 5.18 13.25
N ILE A 152 -21.69 4.67 13.96
CA ILE A 152 -23.08 4.69 13.49
C ILE A 152 -23.58 6.13 13.36
N ALA A 153 -23.32 6.99 14.34
CA ALA A 153 -23.73 8.39 14.32
C ALA A 153 -23.10 9.15 13.15
N ASP A 154 -21.78 9.00 12.94
CA ASP A 154 -21.04 9.65 11.85
C ASP A 154 -21.49 9.14 10.48
N SER A 155 -21.71 7.82 10.35
CA SER A 155 -22.22 7.22 9.12
C SER A 155 -23.62 7.76 8.79
N LEU A 156 -24.54 7.77 9.76
CA LEU A 156 -25.88 8.31 9.57
C LEU A 156 -25.86 9.79 9.20
N LYS A 157 -25.05 10.59 9.89
CA LYS A 157 -24.89 12.01 9.58
C LYS A 157 -24.41 12.23 8.15
N LYS A 158 -23.36 11.53 7.75
CA LYS A 158 -22.81 11.62 6.38
C LYS A 158 -23.85 11.25 5.33
N HIS A 159 -24.60 10.17 5.55
CA HIS A 159 -25.65 9.76 4.61
C HIS A 159 -26.84 10.73 4.58
N ALA A 160 -27.23 11.29 5.73
CA ALA A 160 -28.28 12.29 5.80
C ALA A 160 -27.89 13.59 5.07
N GLU A 161 -26.66 14.09 5.30
CA GLU A 161 -26.12 15.27 4.60
C GLU A 161 -26.06 15.06 3.09
N ALA A 162 -25.62 13.87 2.65
CA ALA A 162 -25.61 13.51 1.23
C ALA A 162 -27.04 13.51 0.63
N ALA A 163 -28.01 12.91 1.33
CA ALA A 163 -29.40 12.88 0.88
C ALA A 163 -30.01 14.29 0.75
N VAL A 164 -29.77 15.17 1.74
CA VAL A 164 -30.23 16.57 1.69
C VAL A 164 -29.59 17.31 0.52
N ASN A 165 -28.29 17.12 0.29
CA ASN A 165 -27.60 17.72 -0.83
C ASN A 165 -28.15 17.26 -2.18
N ASP A 166 -28.50 15.98 -2.32
CA ASP A 166 -29.08 15.46 -3.54
C ASP A 166 -30.51 15.98 -3.78
N VAL A 167 -31.33 16.09 -2.73
CA VAL A 167 -32.65 16.76 -2.81
C VAL A 167 -32.49 18.22 -3.25
N ASN A 168 -31.53 18.96 -2.66
CA ASN A 168 -31.28 20.34 -3.03
C ASN A 168 -30.86 20.49 -4.50
N LYS A 169 -30.04 19.58 -5.03
CA LYS A 169 -29.68 19.57 -6.46
C LYS A 169 -30.92 19.38 -7.36
N VAL A 170 -31.82 18.47 -7.00
CA VAL A 170 -33.05 18.23 -7.75
C VAL A 170 -33.96 19.47 -7.72
N ILE A 171 -34.15 20.07 -6.54
CA ILE A 171 -34.94 21.30 -6.38
C ILE A 171 -34.34 22.44 -7.21
N ALA A 172 -33.04 22.67 -7.12
CA ALA A 172 -32.36 23.71 -7.88
C ALA A 172 -32.54 23.53 -9.40
N LYS A 173 -32.40 22.29 -9.90
CA LYS A 173 -32.63 21.97 -11.31
C LYS A 173 -34.09 22.20 -11.74
N ASN A 174 -35.05 21.86 -10.89
CA ASN A 174 -36.46 22.08 -11.18
C ASN A 174 -36.82 23.58 -11.21
N ILE A 175 -36.25 24.38 -10.31
CA ILE A 175 -36.41 25.84 -10.31
C ILE A 175 -35.79 26.45 -11.58
N GLU A 176 -34.61 26.00 -11.98
CA GLU A 176 -33.96 26.43 -13.22
C GLU A 176 -34.84 26.13 -14.45
N ASN A 177 -35.39 24.91 -14.54
CA ASN A 177 -36.30 24.53 -15.61
C ASN A 177 -37.58 25.38 -15.60
N ALA A 178 -38.21 25.56 -14.43
CA ALA A 178 -39.41 26.38 -14.30
C ALA A 178 -39.17 27.84 -14.72
N ALA A 179 -38.00 28.40 -14.39
CA ALA A 179 -37.62 29.74 -14.82
C ALA A 179 -37.44 29.82 -16.35
N LYS A 180 -36.78 28.82 -16.97
CA LYS A 180 -36.64 28.73 -18.43
C LYS A 180 -37.99 28.61 -19.13
N ASP A 181 -38.88 27.79 -18.60
CA ASP A 181 -40.22 27.58 -19.12
C ASP A 181 -41.04 28.87 -19.03
N ALA A 182 -40.98 29.58 -17.90
CA ALA A 182 -41.65 30.87 -17.72
C ALA A 182 -41.12 31.95 -18.67
N ILE A 183 -39.80 32.03 -18.88
CA ILE A 183 -39.18 32.96 -19.83
C ILE A 183 -39.63 32.64 -21.26
N THR A 184 -39.68 31.35 -21.61
CA THR A 184 -40.09 30.90 -22.95
C THR A 184 -41.58 31.15 -23.18
N ALA A 185 -42.43 30.92 -22.18
CA ALA A 185 -43.85 31.24 -22.21
C ALA A 185 -44.07 32.76 -22.40
N ALA A 186 -43.34 33.59 -21.67
CA ALA A 186 -43.39 35.04 -21.81
C ALA A 186 -42.93 35.49 -23.21
N ALA A 187 -41.81 34.96 -23.72
CA ALA A 187 -41.31 35.27 -25.06
C ALA A 187 -42.31 34.87 -26.16
N ASN A 188 -42.98 33.72 -26.01
CA ASN A 188 -44.02 33.28 -26.94
C ASN A 188 -45.26 34.17 -26.88
N SER A 189 -45.64 34.67 -25.71
CA SER A 189 -46.78 35.59 -25.56
C SER A 189 -46.54 36.98 -26.18
N ILE A 190 -45.27 37.38 -26.32
CA ILE A 190 -44.87 38.67 -26.91
C ILE A 190 -44.78 38.57 -28.45
N LYS A 191 -44.63 37.37 -29.02
CA LYS A 191 -44.74 37.19 -30.47
C LYS A 191 -46.17 37.53 -30.90
N VAL A 192 -46.31 38.65 -31.63
CA VAL A 192 -47.57 39.04 -32.25
C VAL A 192 -47.96 37.95 -33.25
N ASN A 193 -49.05 37.24 -32.99
CA ASN A 193 -49.69 36.37 -33.98
C ASN A 193 -50.26 37.27 -35.08
N ILE A 194 -49.53 37.39 -36.19
CA ILE A 194 -50.07 37.96 -37.41
C ILE A 194 -51.11 36.96 -37.92
N SER A 195 -52.38 37.22 -37.62
CA SER A 195 -53.51 36.52 -38.21
C SER A 195 -53.60 37.02 -39.66
N ALA A 196 -53.42 36.10 -40.62
CA ALA A 196 -53.60 36.37 -42.04
C ALA A 196 -55.07 36.65 -42.39
#